data_AF-A0AAU0MPR1-F1
#
_entry.id   AF-A0AAU0MPR1-F1
#
_cell.length_a   1.000
_cell.length_b   1.000
_cell.length_c   1.000
_cell.angle_alpha   90.00
_cell.angle_beta   90.00
_cell.angle_gamma   90.00
#
_symmetry.space_group_name_H-M   'P 1'
#
loop_
_entity.id
_entity.type
_entity.pdbx_description
1 polymer ?
#
loop_
_entity_poly.entity_id
_entity_poly.type
_entity_poly.pdbx_seq_one_letter_code
_entity_poly.pdbx_strand_id
1 'polypeptide(L)'
;MTLLIPFAASGADDAAQSASSVFPPLDTWHFPSQIFWTLLLFGFLYFMLSRFILPKLGSTIETRQSTLADDLDDAQRFSDEADSAQKALEVRMAEARGKARETADAARAKIDADLAAQTAKVDADINTKLEAAEARITELRTSAMANVAEIATDTVQVLTDRLGVKTTKTAAKSAVGSVLKG
;
A
#
# COMPACT_ATOMS: atom_id res chain seq x y z
N MET A 1 6.07 -81.28 29.30
CA MET A 1 6.36 -81.75 30.67
C MET A 1 5.03 -81.93 31.37
N THR A 2 4.78 -83.16 31.77
CA THR A 2 3.51 -83.85 32.06
C THR A 2 2.94 -83.61 33.45
N LEU A 3 1.62 -83.67 33.57
CA LEU A 3 0.78 -84.29 34.65
C LEU A 3 -0.67 -83.92 34.29
N LEU A 4 -1.58 -84.75 33.77
CA LEU A 4 -1.99 -86.14 33.99
C LEU A 4 -2.46 -86.42 35.43
N ILE A 5 -3.77 -86.27 35.66
CA ILE A 5 -4.50 -87.10 36.63
C ILE A 5 -5.77 -87.63 35.93
N PRO A 6 -6.00 -88.95 35.89
CA PRO A 6 -7.16 -89.58 35.28
C PRO A 6 -8.30 -89.66 36.30
N PHE A 7 -9.55 -89.52 35.87
CA PHE A 7 -10.69 -90.00 36.65
C PHE A 7 -11.42 -91.05 35.82
N ALA A 8 -11.30 -92.28 36.31
CA ALA A 8 -11.80 -93.49 35.72
C ALA A 8 -13.33 -93.57 35.78
N ALA A 9 -13.90 -94.21 34.76
CA ALA A 9 -15.26 -94.70 34.74
C ALA A 9 -15.50 -95.73 35.85
N SER A 10 -16.68 -95.69 36.47
CA SER A 10 -17.25 -96.81 37.24
C SER A 10 -18.77 -96.79 37.14
N GLY A 11 -19.33 -97.92 36.69
CA GLY A 11 -20.66 -98.38 37.08
C GLY A 11 -21.83 -97.91 36.23
N ALA A 12 -22.12 -98.67 35.16
CA ALA A 12 -23.49 -98.94 34.78
C ALA A 12 -24.06 -99.96 35.77
N ASP A 13 -25.15 -99.62 36.46
CA ASP A 13 -26.25 -100.51 36.88
C ASP A 13 -27.10 -99.76 37.91
N ASP A 14 -28.25 -99.24 37.46
CA ASP A 14 -29.56 -99.43 38.10
C ASP A 14 -30.59 -98.56 37.38
N ALA A 15 -31.36 -99.22 36.52
CA ALA A 15 -32.54 -98.67 35.92
C ALA A 15 -33.72 -98.75 36.91
N ALA A 16 -34.46 -97.65 36.97
CA ALA A 16 -35.86 -97.49 37.38
C ALA A 16 -36.14 -96.92 38.79
N GLN A 17 -36.31 -95.59 38.83
CA GLN A 17 -37.41 -94.95 39.57
C GLN A 17 -37.76 -93.56 38.98
N SER A 18 -38.91 -93.51 38.29
CA SER A 18 -39.95 -92.48 38.35
C SER A 18 -39.65 -90.99 38.04
N ALA A 19 -40.26 -90.53 36.93
CA ALA A 19 -40.83 -89.20 36.67
C ALA A 19 -39.91 -87.94 36.65
N SER A 20 -39.75 -87.40 35.42
CA SER A 20 -39.26 -86.06 35.08
C SER A 20 -37.80 -85.71 35.36
N SER A 21 -36.84 -86.44 34.79
CA SER A 21 -35.46 -85.94 34.70
C SER A 21 -35.34 -84.91 33.57
N VAL A 22 -35.69 -83.66 33.87
CA VAL A 22 -35.25 -82.50 33.07
C VAL A 22 -33.72 -82.55 33.00
N PHE A 23 -33.14 -82.29 31.82
CA PHE A 23 -31.69 -82.22 31.62
C PHE A 23 -31.05 -81.43 32.78
N PRO A 24 -30.09 -81.96 33.55
CA PRO A 24 -29.63 -81.33 34.81
C PRO A 24 -29.22 -79.83 34.70
N PRO A 25 -28.70 -79.34 33.55
CA PRO A 25 -28.48 -77.91 33.31
C PRO A 25 -29.74 -77.03 33.11
N LEU A 26 -30.90 -77.63 32.90
CA LEU A 26 -32.19 -76.96 32.68
C LEU A 26 -33.15 -77.11 33.87
N ASP A 27 -32.64 -77.47 35.04
CA ASP A 27 -33.42 -77.49 36.28
C ASP A 27 -33.81 -76.05 36.69
N THR A 28 -35.11 -75.75 36.57
CA THR A 28 -35.68 -74.41 36.73
C THR A 28 -35.62 -73.85 38.14
N TRP A 29 -35.26 -74.66 39.14
CA TRP A 29 -35.26 -74.26 40.55
C TRP A 29 -34.32 -73.09 40.87
N HIS A 30 -33.20 -72.97 40.14
CA HIS A 30 -32.18 -71.93 40.38
C HIS A 30 -32.39 -70.65 39.55
N PHE A 31 -33.26 -70.69 38.53
CA PHE A 31 -33.51 -69.55 37.65
C PHE A 31 -34.02 -68.30 38.37
N PRO A 32 -34.92 -68.36 39.38
CA PRO A 32 -35.37 -67.15 40.08
C PRO A 32 -34.24 -66.43 40.81
N SER A 33 -33.33 -67.17 41.46
CA SER A 33 -32.18 -66.59 42.16
C SER A 33 -31.17 -65.99 41.17
N GLN A 34 -30.88 -66.70 40.07
CA GLN A 34 -29.99 -66.21 39.02
C GLN A 34 -30.53 -64.92 38.37
N ILE A 35 -31.83 -64.88 38.07
CA ILE A 35 -32.49 -63.70 37.52
C ILE A 35 -32.48 -62.55 38.53
N PHE A 36 -32.74 -62.82 39.82
CA PHE A 36 -32.69 -61.80 40.87
C PHE A 36 -31.31 -61.12 40.95
N TRP A 37 -30.23 -61.91 41.03
CA TRP A 37 -28.87 -61.36 41.05
C TRP A 37 -28.49 -60.68 39.74
N THR A 38 -28.93 -61.22 38.60
CA THR A 38 -28.72 -60.58 37.29
C THR A 38 -29.38 -59.21 37.25
N LEU A 39 -30.63 -59.09 37.69
CA LEU A 39 -31.34 -57.81 37.74
C LEU A 39 -30.70 -56.85 38.74
N LEU A 40 -30.21 -57.34 39.88
CA LEU A 40 -29.52 -56.51 40.87
C LEU A 40 -28.20 -55.95 40.32
N LEU A 41 -27.35 -56.80 39.75
CA LEU A 41 -26.07 -56.37 39.16
C LEU A 41 -26.30 -55.50 37.92
N PHE A 42 -27.22 -55.90 37.05
CA PHE A 42 -27.53 -55.15 35.85
C PHE A 42 -28.14 -53.79 36.19
N GLY A 43 -29.04 -53.72 37.18
CA GLY A 43 -29.60 -52.48 37.69
C GLY A 43 -28.54 -51.56 38.29
N PHE A 44 -27.62 -52.12 39.10
CA PHE A 44 -26.48 -51.37 39.62
C PHE A 44 -25.57 -50.84 38.49
N LEU A 45 -25.22 -51.69 37.52
CA LEU A 45 -24.42 -51.30 36.37
C LEU A 45 -25.13 -50.23 35.52
N TYR A 46 -26.42 -50.38 35.26
CA TYR A 46 -27.24 -49.42 34.53
C TYR A 46 -27.27 -48.06 35.24
N PHE A 47 -27.48 -48.06 36.55
CA PHE A 47 -27.45 -46.83 37.35
C PHE A 47 -26.07 -46.15 37.28
N MET A 48 -24.98 -46.92 37.37
CA MET A 48 -23.63 -46.38 37.26
C MET A 48 -23.33 -45.82 35.87
N LEU A 49 -23.74 -46.50 34.79
CA LEU A 49 -23.61 -46.02 33.41
C LEU A 49 -24.41 -44.73 33.18
N SER A 50 -25.67 -44.74 33.63
CA SER A 50 -26.58 -43.61 33.46
C SER A 50 -26.08 -42.37 34.18
N ARG A 51 -25.54 -42.51 35.40
CA ARG A 51 -25.21 -41.37 36.25
C ARG A 51 -23.77 -40.87 36.12
N PHE A 52 -22.83 -41.71 35.69
CA PHE A 52 -21.41 -41.36 35.59
C PHE A 52 -20.86 -41.38 34.17
N ILE A 53 -21.13 -42.42 33.39
CA ILE A 53 -20.45 -42.64 32.10
C ILE A 53 -21.11 -41.81 30.99
N LEU A 54 -22.45 -41.85 30.86
CA LEU A 54 -23.18 -41.05 29.89
C LEU A 54 -22.96 -39.53 30.04
N PRO A 55 -23.06 -38.92 31.24
CA PRO A 55 -22.83 -37.48 31.37
C PRO A 55 -21.38 -37.08 31.05
N LYS A 56 -20.39 -37.94 31.34
CA LYS A 56 -19.00 -37.68 30.95
C LYS A 56 -18.82 -37.69 29.43
N LEU A 57 -19.39 -38.67 28.74
CA LEU A 57 -19.33 -38.73 27.29
C LEU A 57 -20.08 -37.56 26.61
N GLY A 58 -21.26 -37.20 27.13
CA GLY A 58 -22.01 -36.03 26.68
C GLY A 58 -21.22 -34.74 26.83
N SER A 59 -20.56 -34.54 27.99
CA SER A 59 -19.74 -33.35 28.21
C SER A 59 -18.59 -33.18 27.20
N THR A 60 -17.92 -34.27 26.82
CA THR A 60 -16.83 -34.20 25.83
C THR A 60 -17.33 -33.88 24.42
N ILE A 61 -18.49 -34.42 24.03
CA ILE A 61 -19.10 -34.11 22.74
C ILE A 61 -19.50 -32.64 22.71
N GLU A 62 -20.15 -32.14 23.77
CA GLU A 62 -20.52 -30.73 23.89
C GLU A 62 -19.31 -29.80 23.82
N THR A 63 -18.24 -30.10 24.56
CA THR A 63 -16.99 -29.32 24.50
C THR A 63 -16.44 -29.26 23.09
N ARG A 64 -16.38 -30.39 22.37
CA ARG A 64 -15.88 -30.39 20.98
C ARG A 64 -16.77 -29.61 20.03
N GLN A 65 -18.09 -29.71 20.19
CA GLN A 65 -19.02 -28.95 19.37
C GLN A 65 -18.90 -27.45 19.63
N SER A 66 -18.79 -27.04 20.90
CA SER A 66 -18.55 -25.65 21.28
C SER A 66 -17.24 -25.14 20.70
N THR A 67 -16.13 -25.85 20.89
CA THR A 67 -14.83 -25.42 20.35
C THR A 67 -14.84 -25.34 18.83
N LEU A 68 -15.48 -26.29 18.13
CA LEU A 68 -15.59 -26.22 16.68
C LEU A 68 -16.46 -25.04 16.22
N ALA A 69 -17.54 -24.73 16.94
CA ALA A 69 -18.38 -23.57 16.65
C ALA A 69 -17.60 -22.27 16.86
N ASP A 70 -16.86 -22.17 17.96
CA ASP A 70 -16.01 -21.02 18.29
C ASP A 70 -14.90 -20.84 17.24
N ASP A 71 -14.20 -21.93 16.87
CA ASP A 71 -13.15 -21.92 15.84
C ASP A 71 -13.69 -21.51 14.46
N LEU A 72 -14.91 -21.93 14.11
CA LEU A 72 -15.58 -21.56 12.86
C LEU A 72 -15.98 -20.08 12.86
N ASP A 73 -16.50 -19.57 13.98
CA ASP A 73 -16.84 -18.15 14.14
C ASP A 73 -15.58 -17.28 14.03
N ASP A 74 -14.51 -17.65 14.74
CA ASP A 74 -13.23 -16.94 14.66
C ASP A 74 -12.62 -17.00 13.26
N ALA A 75 -12.69 -18.14 12.57
CA ALA A 75 -12.24 -18.26 11.18
C ALA A 75 -13.04 -17.34 10.24
N GLN A 76 -14.37 -17.27 10.41
CA GLN A 76 -15.22 -16.38 9.62
C GLN A 76 -14.89 -14.92 9.92
N ARG A 77 -14.73 -14.55 11.20
CA ARG A 77 -14.36 -13.20 11.63
C ARG A 77 -13.02 -12.76 11.06
N PHE A 78 -12.00 -13.63 11.09
CA PHE A 78 -10.70 -13.34 10.49
C PHE A 78 -10.76 -13.26 8.97
N SER A 79 -11.59 -14.08 8.32
CA SER A 79 -11.83 -13.97 6.88
C SER A 79 -12.47 -12.62 6.52
N ASP A 80 -13.50 -12.22 7.26
CA ASP A 80 -14.20 -10.94 7.04
C ASP A 80 -13.28 -9.75 7.32
N GLU A 81 -12.46 -9.83 8.37
CA GLU A 81 -11.47 -8.80 8.70
C GLU A 81 -10.39 -8.69 7.61
N ALA A 82 -9.88 -9.82 7.11
CA ALA A 82 -8.91 -9.85 6.01
C ALA A 82 -9.49 -9.25 4.72
N ASP A 83 -10.73 -9.60 4.36
CA ASP A 83 -11.43 -9.04 3.20
C ASP A 83 -11.66 -7.54 3.36
N SER A 84 -12.01 -7.07 4.56
CA SER A 84 -12.18 -5.65 4.85
C SER A 84 -10.86 -4.89 4.75
N ALA A 85 -9.78 -5.48 5.26
CA ALA A 85 -8.44 -4.92 5.23
C ALA A 85 -7.91 -4.86 3.79
N GLN A 86 -8.16 -5.89 2.98
CA GLN A 86 -7.80 -5.90 1.56
C GLN A 86 -8.53 -4.77 0.82
N LYS A 87 -9.85 -4.63 0.98
CA LYS A 87 -10.62 -3.54 0.36
C LYS A 87 -10.10 -2.17 0.80
N ALA A 88 -9.82 -2.00 2.08
CA ALA A 88 -9.26 -0.74 2.60
C ALA A 88 -7.87 -0.44 2.01
N LEU A 89 -7.02 -1.46 1.84
CA LEU A 89 -5.71 -1.32 1.21
C LEU A 89 -5.83 -0.91 -0.26
N GLU A 90 -6.72 -1.56 -1.02
CA GLU A 90 -6.98 -1.23 -2.42
C GLU A 90 -7.44 0.22 -2.59
N VAL A 91 -8.38 0.68 -1.75
CA VAL A 91 -8.84 2.07 -1.73
C VAL A 91 -7.69 3.03 -1.38
N ARG A 92 -6.92 2.75 -0.32
CA ARG A 92 -5.77 3.58 0.08
C ARG A 92 -4.70 3.67 -1.01
N MET A 93 -4.45 2.57 -1.71
CA MET A 93 -3.50 2.53 -2.84
C MET A 93 -4.00 3.35 -4.03
N ALA A 94 -5.30 3.28 -4.33
CA ALA A 94 -5.92 4.10 -5.37
C ALA A 94 -5.87 5.59 -5.01
N GLU A 95 -6.22 5.95 -3.77
CA GLU A 95 -6.17 7.33 -3.28
C GLU A 95 -4.74 7.88 -3.26
N ALA A 96 -3.76 7.11 -2.79
CA ALA A 96 -2.35 7.51 -2.78
C ALA A 96 -1.83 7.75 -4.21
N ARG A 97 -2.16 6.87 -5.16
CA ARG A 97 -1.82 7.07 -6.58
C ARG A 97 -2.52 8.29 -7.17
N GLY A 98 -3.77 8.55 -6.80
CA GLY A 98 -4.52 9.75 -7.18
C GLY A 98 -3.84 11.02 -6.69
N LYS A 99 -3.56 11.12 -5.38
CA LYS A 99 -2.86 12.25 -4.76
C LYS A 99 -1.46 12.48 -5.33
N ALA A 100 -0.72 11.41 -5.61
CA ALA A 100 0.60 11.52 -6.23
C ALA A 100 0.52 12.13 -7.64
N ARG A 101 -0.46 11.73 -8.45
CA ARG A 101 -0.70 12.32 -9.78
C ARG A 101 -1.11 13.78 -9.67
N GLU A 102 -2.08 14.09 -8.81
CA GLU A 102 -2.53 15.46 -8.57
C GLU A 102 -1.38 16.38 -8.13
N THR A 103 -0.53 15.91 -7.21
CA THR A 103 0.64 16.66 -6.75
C THR A 103 1.66 16.87 -7.87
N ALA A 104 1.91 15.84 -8.70
CA ALA A 104 2.82 15.95 -9.83
C ALA A 104 2.31 16.93 -10.90
N ASP A 105 1.01 16.90 -11.20
CA ASP A 105 0.39 17.79 -12.17
C ASP A 105 0.34 19.24 -11.65
N ALA A 106 0.02 19.44 -10.38
CA ALA A 106 0.08 20.74 -9.72
C ALA A 106 1.51 21.32 -9.70
N ALA A 107 2.51 20.48 -9.42
CA ALA A 107 3.91 20.89 -9.45
C ALA A 107 4.37 21.29 -10.86
N ARG A 108 4.00 20.52 -11.89
CA ARG A 108 4.28 20.87 -13.29
C ARG A 108 3.63 22.19 -13.68
N ALA A 109 2.34 22.36 -13.40
CA ALA A 109 1.62 23.59 -13.70
C ALA A 109 2.27 24.81 -13.02
N LYS A 110 2.74 24.66 -11.78
CA LYS A 110 3.46 25.72 -11.07
C LYS A 110 4.83 26.02 -11.69
N ILE A 111 5.59 24.99 -12.08
CA ILE A 111 6.87 25.16 -12.75
C ILE A 111 6.69 25.89 -14.09
N ASP A 112 5.69 25.51 -14.89
CA ASP A 112 5.41 26.13 -16.18
C ASP A 112 5.01 27.61 -16.01
N ALA A 113 4.20 27.93 -15.00
CA ALA A 113 3.83 29.30 -14.67
C ALA A 113 5.03 30.13 -14.20
N ASP A 114 5.87 29.58 -13.32
CA ASP A 114 7.08 30.25 -12.82
C ASP A 114 8.09 30.47 -13.96
N LEU A 115 8.24 29.49 -14.86
CA LEU A 115 9.11 29.60 -16.04
C LEU A 115 8.62 30.70 -16.97
N ALA A 116 7.33 30.72 -17.33
CA ALA A 116 6.75 31.76 -18.16
C ALA A 116 6.92 33.16 -17.55
N ALA A 117 6.73 33.29 -16.23
CA ALA A 117 6.93 34.55 -15.52
C ALA A 117 8.40 34.99 -15.50
N GLN A 118 9.35 34.06 -15.31
CA GLN A 118 10.77 34.39 -15.37
C GLN A 118 11.22 34.76 -16.78
N THR A 119 10.79 34.02 -17.80
CA THR A 119 11.09 34.34 -19.21
C THR A 119 10.57 35.73 -19.56
N ALA A 120 9.32 36.06 -19.22
CA ALA A 120 8.76 37.38 -19.47
C ALA A 120 9.55 38.51 -18.77
N LYS A 121 10.03 38.29 -17.54
CA LYS A 121 10.88 39.26 -16.83
C LYS A 121 12.23 39.43 -17.52
N VAL A 122 12.88 38.32 -17.88
CA VAL A 122 14.17 38.34 -18.57
C VAL A 122 14.06 39.04 -19.93
N ASP A 123 13.00 38.76 -20.69
CA ASP A 123 12.74 39.42 -21.97
C ASP A 123 12.53 40.93 -21.80
N ALA A 124 11.79 41.36 -20.77
CA ALA A 124 11.61 42.78 -20.44
C ALA A 124 12.93 43.47 -20.06
N ASP A 125 13.76 42.80 -19.26
CA ASP A 125 15.09 43.30 -18.86
C ASP A 125 16.04 43.39 -20.07
N ILE A 126 15.98 42.41 -20.97
CA ILE A 126 16.77 42.40 -22.22
C ILE A 126 16.33 43.57 -23.11
N ASN A 127 15.03 43.77 -23.31
CA ASN A 127 14.52 44.88 -24.12
C ASN A 127 14.95 46.24 -23.55
N THR A 128 14.85 46.42 -22.23
CA THR A 128 15.30 47.65 -21.56
C THR A 128 16.80 47.89 -21.76
N LYS A 129 17.62 46.83 -21.67
CA LYS A 129 19.07 46.93 -21.92
C LYS A 129 19.38 47.23 -23.39
N LEU A 130 18.59 46.68 -24.32
CA LEU A 130 18.73 46.91 -25.75
C LEU A 130 18.44 48.37 -26.08
N GLU A 131 17.31 48.91 -25.60
CA GLU A 131 16.94 50.33 -25.77
C GLU A 131 18.02 51.26 -25.18
N ALA A 132 18.52 50.96 -23.97
CA ALA A 132 19.59 51.74 -23.36
C ALA A 132 20.91 51.68 -24.15
N ALA A 133 21.24 50.53 -24.73
CA ALA A 133 22.41 50.37 -25.59
C ALA A 133 22.25 51.14 -26.91
N GLU A 134 21.09 51.09 -27.55
CA GLU A 134 20.77 51.83 -28.77
C GLU A 134 20.82 53.35 -28.55
N ALA A 135 20.30 53.82 -27.42
CA ALA A 135 20.39 55.23 -27.02
C ALA A 135 21.86 55.67 -26.86
N ARG A 136 22.68 54.88 -26.15
CA ARG A 136 24.12 55.15 -25.98
C ARG A 136 24.87 55.14 -27.31
N ILE A 137 24.58 54.19 -28.22
CA ILE A 137 25.20 54.14 -29.54
C ILE A 137 24.85 55.41 -30.34
N THR A 138 23.59 55.84 -30.28
CA THR A 138 23.12 57.05 -30.97
C THR A 138 23.79 58.31 -30.41
N GLU A 139 23.89 58.42 -29.10
CA GLU A 139 24.59 59.51 -28.42
C GLU A 139 26.08 59.52 -28.80
N LEU A 140 26.76 58.37 -28.73
CA LEU A 140 28.17 58.24 -29.06
C LEU A 140 28.43 58.58 -30.54
N ARG A 141 27.54 58.14 -31.45
CA ARG A 141 27.59 58.49 -32.87
C ARG A 141 27.44 60.00 -33.07
N THR A 142 26.48 60.62 -32.40
CA THR A 142 26.23 62.07 -32.50
C THR A 142 27.42 62.86 -31.99
N SER A 143 27.97 62.47 -30.83
CA SER A 143 29.17 63.07 -30.26
C SER A 143 30.39 62.89 -31.17
N ALA A 144 30.63 61.69 -31.70
CA ALA A 144 31.73 61.44 -32.64
C ALA A 144 31.62 62.30 -33.89
N MET A 145 30.42 62.44 -34.47
CA MET A 145 30.18 63.31 -35.63
C MET A 145 30.37 64.79 -35.30
N ALA A 146 29.97 65.23 -34.10
CA ALA A 146 30.21 66.60 -33.66
C ALA A 146 31.71 66.90 -33.50
N ASN A 147 32.47 65.98 -32.88
CA ASN A 147 33.92 66.10 -32.73
C ASN A 147 34.62 66.13 -34.10
N VAL A 148 34.20 65.31 -35.07
CA VAL A 148 34.74 65.34 -36.44
C VAL A 148 34.46 66.68 -37.13
N ALA A 149 33.25 67.22 -37.00
CA ALA A 149 32.89 68.52 -37.56
C ALA A 149 33.69 69.67 -36.93
N GLU A 150 33.98 69.60 -35.64
CA GLU A 150 34.82 70.57 -34.93
C GLU A 150 36.28 70.49 -35.41
N ILE A 151 36.88 69.30 -35.45
CA ILE A 151 38.25 69.09 -35.95
C ILE A 151 38.38 69.56 -37.40
N ALA A 152 37.39 69.28 -38.26
CA ALA A 152 37.40 69.75 -39.64
C ALA A 152 37.32 71.28 -39.73
N THR A 153 36.48 71.92 -38.91
CA THR A 153 36.35 73.39 -38.85
C THR A 153 37.67 74.04 -38.41
N ASP A 154 38.26 73.52 -37.33
CA ASP A 154 39.53 74.02 -36.79
C ASP A 154 40.67 73.81 -37.81
N THR A 155 40.70 72.67 -38.51
CA THR A 155 41.71 72.40 -39.57
C THR A 155 41.57 73.35 -40.75
N VAL A 156 40.34 73.62 -41.22
CA VAL A 156 40.08 74.60 -42.29
C VAL A 156 40.52 75.99 -41.86
N GLN A 157 40.21 76.40 -40.63
CA GLN A 157 40.58 77.70 -40.10
C GLN A 157 42.12 77.88 -40.09
N VAL A 158 42.85 76.89 -39.56
CA VAL A 158 44.32 76.87 -39.56
C VAL A 158 44.90 76.92 -40.97
N LEU A 159 44.32 76.20 -41.94
CA LEU A 159 44.77 76.23 -43.33
C LEU A 159 44.57 77.60 -43.97
N THR A 160 43.40 78.22 -43.81
CA THR A 160 43.09 79.54 -44.38
C THR A 160 43.93 80.66 -43.77
N ASP A 161 44.21 80.58 -42.47
CA ASP A 161 45.10 81.52 -41.79
C ASP A 161 46.53 81.45 -42.35
N ARG A 162 47.03 80.25 -42.67
CA ARG A 162 48.34 80.08 -43.33
C ARG A 162 48.37 80.55 -44.78
N LEU A 163 47.23 80.56 -45.48
CA LEU A 163 47.08 81.05 -46.85
C LEU A 163 46.84 82.57 -46.93
N GLY A 164 46.78 83.27 -45.79
CA GLY A 164 46.61 84.73 -45.73
C GLY A 164 45.16 85.20 -45.92
N VAL A 165 44.18 84.29 -45.92
CA VAL A 165 42.75 84.60 -46.03
C VAL A 165 42.13 84.52 -44.64
N LYS A 166 41.76 85.65 -44.05
CA LYS A 166 41.07 85.66 -42.74
C LYS A 166 39.63 85.17 -42.91
N THR A 167 39.33 83.97 -42.42
CA THR A 167 37.95 83.45 -42.35
C THR A 167 37.45 83.46 -40.90
N THR A 168 36.17 83.75 -40.70
CA THR A 168 35.57 83.67 -39.36
C THR A 168 35.17 82.22 -39.07
N LYS A 169 35.27 81.79 -37.80
CA LYS A 169 34.88 80.43 -37.35
C LYS A 169 33.45 80.05 -37.78
N THR A 170 32.56 81.04 -37.86
CA THR A 170 31.18 80.88 -38.35
C THR A 170 31.11 80.52 -39.84
N ALA A 171 31.94 81.15 -40.69
CA ALA A 171 31.98 80.86 -42.13
C ALA A 171 32.57 79.47 -42.42
N ALA A 172 33.66 79.10 -41.72
CA ALA A 172 34.26 77.76 -41.83
C ALA A 172 33.28 76.66 -41.39
N LYS A 173 32.57 76.86 -40.26
CA LYS A 173 31.55 75.93 -39.77
C LYS A 173 30.38 75.76 -40.74
N SER A 174 29.94 76.85 -41.40
CA SER A 174 28.87 76.80 -42.40
C SER A 174 29.28 76.03 -43.66
N ALA A 175 30.52 76.21 -44.14
CA ALA A 175 31.03 75.50 -45.31
C ALA A 175 31.19 73.99 -45.03
N VAL A 176 31.80 73.62 -43.90
CA VAL A 176 31.93 72.21 -43.47
C VAL A 176 30.55 71.56 -43.26
N GLY A 177 29.61 72.29 -42.67
CA GLY A 177 28.23 71.81 -42.49
C GLY A 177 27.47 71.58 -43.80
N SER A 178 27.78 72.31 -44.87
CA SER A 178 27.18 72.09 -46.20
C SER A 178 27.71 70.83 -46.89
N VAL A 179 28.98 70.49 -46.67
CA VAL A 179 29.62 69.29 -47.21
C VAL A 179 29.23 68.02 -46.43
N LEU A 180 29.04 68.12 -45.10
CA LEU A 180 28.61 66.99 -44.26
C LEU A 180 27.13 66.57 -44.46
N LYS A 181 26.31 67.43 -45.08
CA LYS A 181 24.88 67.18 -45.36
C LYS A 181 24.60 66.71 -46.79
N GLY A 182 25.56 66.84 -47.70
CA GLY A 182 25.49 66.30 -49.07
C GLY A 182 26.05 64.89 -49.14
#